data_AF-A0A7W0STX5-F1
#
_entry.id   AF-A0A7W0STX5-F1
#
_cell.length_a   1.000
_cell.length_b   1.000
_cell.length_c   1.000
_cell.angle_alpha   90.00
_cell.angle_beta   90.00
_cell.angle_gamma   90.00
#
_symmetry.space_group_name_H-M   'P 1'
#
loop_
_entity.id
_entity.type
_entity.pdbx_description
1 polymer ?
#
loop_
_entity_poly.entity_id
_entity_poly.type
_entity_poly.pdbx_seq_one_letter_code
_entity_poly.pdbx_strand_id
1 'polypeptide(L)'
;MTREPVASDDAEAGAPAAPRQAATVLLLRDGHHGVEVYLLRRVRGMPFAGGMTAYPGGGVDVRDAEADLSWTGPGAAQWAASFHCDEPLARELVCAAVRETFEEAGVLLASSLDGSPVDPASAQWEADRLALMARERSLSEVFAARQVTLRADLLRPWAHWITPEAEPRRYDTKFFTAAVPEGQEPRDVSGEADEAAWVRV
;
A
#
# COMPACT_ATOMS: atom_id res chain seq x y z
N MET A 1 13.62 30.06 55.68
CA MET A 1 14.22 29.34 54.53
C MET A 1 13.44 28.05 54.40
N THR A 2 12.32 28.10 53.69
CA THR A 2 11.36 27.00 53.58
C THR A 2 11.18 26.79 52.08
N ARG A 3 11.75 25.70 51.54
CA ARG A 3 11.63 25.35 50.13
C ARG A 3 10.21 24.83 49.88
N GLU A 4 9.48 25.48 48.99
CA GLU A 4 8.24 24.96 48.41
C GLU A 4 8.54 23.70 47.57
N PRO A 5 7.62 22.73 47.53
CA PRO A 5 7.77 21.56 46.69
C PRO A 5 7.56 21.97 45.23
N VAL A 6 8.51 21.62 44.36
CA VAL A 6 8.30 21.62 42.91
C VAL A 6 7.24 20.56 42.62
N ALA A 7 6.08 21.00 42.13
CA ALA A 7 5.10 20.13 41.53
C ALA A 7 5.77 19.42 40.34
N SER A 8 5.82 18.10 40.37
CA SER A 8 6.16 17.29 39.21
C SER A 8 5.08 17.49 38.18
N ASP A 9 5.47 18.09 37.05
CA ASP A 9 4.64 18.23 35.87
C ASP A 9 4.58 16.87 35.16
N ASP A 10 3.97 15.88 35.84
CA ASP A 10 3.51 14.67 35.18
C ASP A 10 2.24 15.05 34.42
N ALA A 11 2.44 15.67 33.25
CA ALA A 11 1.40 15.83 32.26
C ALA A 11 0.77 14.45 32.03
N GLU A 12 -0.53 14.31 32.31
CA GLU A 12 -1.32 13.15 31.92
C GLU A 12 -1.10 12.91 30.42
N ALA A 13 -0.22 11.95 30.09
CA ALA A 13 -0.07 11.49 28.73
C ALA A 13 -1.39 10.80 28.35
N GLY A 14 -2.20 11.50 27.56
CA GLY A 14 -3.47 10.98 27.04
C GLY A 14 -3.26 9.63 26.35
N ALA A 15 -4.31 8.81 26.30
CA ALA A 15 -4.25 7.49 25.68
C ALA A 15 -3.64 7.55 24.26
N PRO A 16 -2.75 6.62 23.88
CA PRO A 16 -2.12 6.61 22.58
C PRO A 16 -3.13 6.66 21.43
N ALA A 17 -2.80 7.36 20.35
CA ALA A 17 -3.65 7.41 19.16
C ALA A 17 -3.91 6.01 18.61
N ALA A 18 -5.14 5.71 18.19
CA ALA A 18 -5.45 4.44 17.53
C ALA A 18 -4.71 4.34 16.18
N PRO A 19 -4.04 3.21 15.90
CA PRO A 19 -3.33 3.05 14.63
C PRO A 19 -4.32 2.87 13.47
N ARG A 20 -4.04 3.54 12.35
CA ARG A 20 -4.80 3.38 11.10
C ARG A 20 -4.29 2.17 10.32
N GLN A 21 -5.19 1.40 9.73
CA GLN A 21 -4.82 0.26 8.89
C GLN A 21 -4.13 0.75 7.61
N ALA A 22 -3.05 0.08 7.23
CA ALA A 22 -2.27 0.41 6.04
C ALA A 22 -1.71 -0.84 5.36
N ALA A 23 -1.48 -0.73 4.06
CA ALA A 23 -0.87 -1.78 3.25
C ALA A 23 0.35 -1.22 2.50
N THR A 24 1.42 -2.01 2.41
CA THR A 24 2.65 -1.63 1.73
C THR A 24 3.19 -2.79 0.91
N VAL A 25 3.61 -2.54 -0.33
CA VAL A 25 4.07 -3.58 -1.26
C VAL A 25 5.52 -3.37 -1.63
N LEU A 26 6.36 -4.35 -1.29
CA LEU A 26 7.73 -4.46 -1.79
C LEU A 26 7.67 -5.09 -3.20
N LEU A 27 7.80 -4.26 -4.23
CA LEU A 27 7.90 -4.71 -5.61
C LEU A 27 9.31 -5.25 -5.88
N LEU A 28 9.39 -6.48 -6.33
CA LEU A 28 10.63 -7.22 -6.53
C LEU A 28 10.84 -7.56 -8.01
N ARG A 29 12.11 -7.64 -8.41
CA ARG A 29 12.51 -8.24 -9.68
C ARG A 29 13.83 -9.00 -9.53
N ASP A 30 14.11 -9.87 -10.47
CA ASP A 30 15.46 -10.40 -10.68
C ASP A 30 16.31 -9.34 -11.39
N GLY A 31 17.34 -8.85 -10.72
CA GLY A 31 18.37 -7.98 -11.28
C GLY A 31 19.60 -8.75 -11.74
N HIS A 32 20.53 -8.06 -12.41
CA HIS A 32 21.75 -8.68 -12.96
C HIS A 32 22.63 -9.37 -11.91
N HIS A 33 22.56 -8.93 -10.65
CA HIS A 33 23.40 -9.46 -9.59
C HIS A 33 22.60 -10.12 -8.44
N GLY A 34 21.29 -10.27 -8.56
CA GLY A 34 20.41 -10.80 -7.51
C GLY A 34 19.08 -10.05 -7.47
N VAL A 35 18.27 -10.33 -6.45
CA VAL A 35 16.96 -9.68 -6.28
C VAL A 35 17.14 -8.18 -6.02
N GLU A 36 16.33 -7.39 -6.71
CA GLU A 36 16.21 -5.95 -6.52
C GLU A 36 14.80 -5.62 -6.00
N VAL A 37 14.70 -4.58 -5.19
CA VAL A 37 13.45 -4.02 -4.69
C VAL A 37 13.29 -2.58 -5.19
N TYR A 38 12.07 -2.23 -5.58
CA TYR A 38 11.74 -0.87 -6.01
C TYR A 38 11.49 0.03 -4.79
N LEU A 39 12.23 1.13 -4.71
CA LEU A 39 12.19 2.09 -3.62
C LEU A 39 11.82 3.48 -4.15
N LEU A 40 11.00 4.19 -3.38
CA LEU A 40 10.61 5.58 -3.60
C LEU A 40 11.27 6.45 -2.52
N ARG A 41 11.82 7.61 -2.87
CA ARG A 41 12.22 8.62 -1.88
C ARG A 41 11.17 9.70 -1.81
N ARG A 42 10.51 9.82 -0.66
CA ARG A 42 9.44 10.80 -0.44
C ARG A 42 9.98 12.22 -0.59
N VAL A 43 9.23 13.10 -1.23
CA VAL A 43 9.62 14.52 -1.35
C VAL A 43 9.87 15.12 0.04
N ARG A 44 10.97 15.85 0.20
CA ARG A 44 11.39 16.37 1.52
C ARG A 44 10.35 17.26 2.21
N GLY A 45 9.49 17.92 1.44
CA GLY A 45 8.45 18.81 1.97
C GLY A 45 7.25 18.08 2.59
N MET A 46 7.19 16.75 2.55
CA MET A 46 6.07 16.01 3.10
C MET A 46 5.98 16.11 4.63
N PRO A 47 4.77 16.31 5.18
CA PRO A 47 4.55 16.48 6.62
C PRO A 47 4.77 15.19 7.43
N PHE A 48 5.07 14.07 6.79
CA PHE A 48 5.45 12.81 7.43
C PHE A 48 6.47 12.06 6.56
N ALA A 49 7.57 11.63 7.19
CA ALA A 49 8.65 10.87 6.57
C ALA A 49 9.25 11.49 5.29
N GLY A 50 9.24 12.82 5.15
CA GLY A 50 9.86 13.51 4.01
C GLY A 50 11.35 13.18 3.91
N GLY A 51 11.83 12.86 2.71
CA GLY A 51 13.21 12.44 2.45
C GLY A 51 13.54 10.98 2.84
N MET A 52 12.60 10.26 3.47
CA MET A 52 12.77 8.84 3.76
C MET A 52 12.51 8.01 2.51
N THR A 53 13.20 6.87 2.44
CA THR A 53 12.90 5.83 1.47
C THR A 53 11.69 5.01 1.92
N ALA A 54 10.78 4.75 1.00
CA ALA A 54 9.52 4.04 1.20
C ALA A 54 9.29 3.06 0.04
N TYR A 55 8.27 2.22 0.22
CA TYR A 55 7.71 1.38 -0.83
C TYR A 55 6.30 1.88 -1.17
N PRO A 56 5.73 1.51 -2.33
CA PRO A 56 4.34 1.79 -2.63
C PRO A 56 3.41 1.35 -1.51
N GLY A 57 2.56 2.24 -1.02
CA GLY A 57 1.65 1.90 0.06
C GLY A 57 1.02 3.08 0.76
N GLY A 58 -0.12 2.81 1.38
CA GLY A 58 -0.91 3.83 2.03
C GLY A 58 -1.97 3.24 2.95
N GLY A 59 -2.86 4.13 3.41
CA GLY A 59 -3.94 3.75 4.31
C GLY A 59 -5.03 2.97 3.59
N VAL A 60 -5.68 2.07 4.30
CA VAL A 60 -6.94 1.48 3.84
C VAL A 60 -7.99 2.59 3.70
N ASP A 61 -8.62 2.67 2.53
CA ASP A 61 -9.74 3.57 2.23
C ASP A 61 -11.07 2.83 2.40
N VAL A 62 -12.14 3.55 2.76
CA VAL A 62 -13.48 2.95 2.87
C VAL A 62 -13.96 2.29 1.57
N ARG A 63 -13.48 2.78 0.42
CA ARG A 63 -13.75 2.21 -0.91
C ARG A 63 -13.06 0.85 -1.14
N ASP A 64 -12.06 0.49 -0.34
CA ASP A 64 -11.40 -0.82 -0.42
C ASP A 64 -12.29 -1.96 0.11
N ALA A 65 -13.35 -1.63 0.85
CA ALA A 65 -14.33 -2.57 1.40
C ALA A 65 -15.41 -3.02 0.38
N GLU A 66 -15.39 -2.49 -0.84
CA GLU A 66 -16.41 -2.79 -1.85
C GLU A 66 -16.38 -4.27 -2.28
N ALA A 67 -17.56 -4.90 -2.25
CA ALA A 67 -17.70 -6.35 -2.43
C ALA A 67 -17.70 -6.81 -3.90
N ASP A 68 -17.96 -5.92 -4.85
CA ASP A 68 -18.12 -6.26 -6.27
C ASP A 68 -16.79 -6.19 -7.03
N LEU A 69 -15.88 -7.11 -6.69
CA LEU A 69 -14.57 -7.21 -7.31
C LEU A 69 -14.25 -8.67 -7.62
N SER A 70 -13.99 -8.96 -8.91
CA SER A 70 -13.54 -10.29 -9.35
C SER A 70 -12.17 -10.61 -8.77
N TRP A 71 -12.02 -11.81 -8.22
CA TRP A 71 -10.87 -12.17 -7.39
C TRP A 71 -10.25 -13.50 -7.82
N THR A 72 -8.93 -13.50 -7.99
CA THR A 72 -8.13 -14.69 -8.29
C THR A 72 -7.03 -14.85 -7.25
N GLY A 73 -6.90 -16.05 -6.69
CA GLY A 73 -5.88 -16.39 -5.69
C GLY A 73 -6.44 -16.67 -4.29
N PRO A 74 -5.60 -16.58 -3.25
CA PRO A 74 -6.00 -16.81 -1.85
C PRO A 74 -7.19 -15.94 -1.46
N GLY A 75 -8.23 -16.55 -0.89
CA GLY A 75 -9.43 -15.84 -0.43
C GLY A 75 -9.20 -15.04 0.86
N ALA A 76 -10.19 -14.22 1.24
CA ALA A 76 -10.12 -13.35 2.42
C ALA A 76 -9.80 -14.12 3.72
N ALA A 77 -10.40 -15.29 3.95
CA ALA A 77 -10.10 -16.17 5.08
C ALA A 77 -8.61 -16.54 5.20
N GLN A 78 -7.95 -16.80 4.07
CA GLN A 78 -6.54 -17.19 4.05
C GLN A 78 -5.61 -16.01 4.34
N TRP A 79 -5.97 -14.82 3.83
CA TRP A 79 -5.29 -13.57 4.16
C TRP A 79 -5.49 -13.15 5.62
N ALA A 80 -6.71 -13.30 6.14
CA ALA A 80 -7.06 -13.05 7.53
C ALA A 80 -6.22 -13.90 8.48
N ALA A 81 -6.07 -15.19 8.17
CA ALA A 81 -5.19 -16.09 8.91
C ALA A 81 -3.72 -15.64 8.85
N SER A 82 -3.25 -15.12 7.71
CA SER A 82 -1.85 -14.69 7.52
C SER A 82 -1.50 -13.42 8.30
N PHE A 83 -2.44 -12.50 8.46
CA PHE A 83 -2.24 -11.22 9.18
C PHE A 83 -2.90 -11.17 10.55
N HIS A 84 -3.50 -12.28 11.00
CA HIS A 84 -4.21 -12.39 12.27
C HIS A 84 -5.30 -11.30 12.45
N CYS A 85 -6.08 -11.07 11.40
CA CYS A 85 -7.22 -10.16 11.40
C CYS A 85 -8.51 -10.87 10.97
N ASP A 86 -9.62 -10.14 10.86
CA ASP A 86 -10.86 -10.66 10.30
C ASP A 86 -10.86 -10.62 8.76
N GLU A 87 -11.78 -11.36 8.15
CA GLU A 87 -11.89 -11.45 6.68
C GLU A 87 -12.19 -10.11 5.99
N PRO A 88 -13.07 -9.24 6.52
CA PRO A 88 -13.29 -7.91 5.95
C PRO A 88 -12.00 -7.09 5.87
N LEU A 89 -11.28 -6.96 6.98
CA LEU A 89 -10.03 -6.20 7.00
C LEU A 89 -8.96 -6.84 6.11
N ALA A 90 -8.89 -8.17 6.07
CA ALA A 90 -7.96 -8.86 5.17
C ALA A 90 -8.22 -8.55 3.69
N ARG A 91 -9.49 -8.50 3.28
CA ARG A 91 -9.88 -8.11 1.93
C ARG A 91 -9.50 -6.67 1.64
N GLU A 92 -9.85 -5.75 2.56
CA GLU A 92 -9.54 -4.32 2.45
C GLU A 92 -8.03 -4.07 2.32
N LEU A 93 -7.20 -4.79 3.10
CA LEU A 93 -5.74 -4.67 3.04
C LEU A 93 -5.17 -5.13 1.68
N VAL A 94 -5.72 -6.19 1.09
CA VAL A 94 -5.29 -6.64 -0.24
C VAL A 94 -5.74 -5.66 -1.33
N CYS A 95 -6.97 -5.14 -1.24
CA CYS A 95 -7.46 -4.10 -2.15
C CYS A 95 -6.58 -2.84 -2.05
N ALA A 96 -6.29 -2.38 -0.84
CA ALA A 96 -5.40 -1.24 -0.59
C ALA A 96 -3.99 -1.49 -1.15
N ALA A 97 -3.42 -2.68 -0.94
CA ALA A 97 -2.13 -3.04 -1.51
C ALA A 97 -2.10 -2.89 -3.04
N VAL A 98 -3.13 -3.39 -3.73
CA VAL A 98 -3.22 -3.31 -5.20
C VAL A 98 -3.48 -1.87 -5.67
N ARG A 99 -4.39 -1.15 -5.01
CA ARG A 99 -4.71 0.25 -5.32
C ARG A 99 -3.49 1.15 -5.17
N GLU A 100 -2.84 1.13 -4.01
CA GLU A 100 -1.67 1.97 -3.71
C GLU A 100 -0.50 1.64 -4.65
N THR A 101 -0.28 0.36 -4.97
CA THR A 101 0.74 -0.04 -5.95
C THR A 101 0.48 0.56 -7.32
N PHE A 102 -0.79 0.58 -7.75
CA PHE A 102 -1.16 1.17 -9.03
C PHE A 102 -1.08 2.70 -9.01
N GLU A 103 -1.60 3.34 -7.95
CA GLU A 103 -1.57 4.78 -7.76
C GLU A 103 -0.13 5.32 -7.74
N GLU A 104 0.76 4.68 -6.96
CA GLU A 104 2.11 5.22 -6.74
C GLU A 104 3.16 4.75 -7.75
N ALA A 105 3.07 3.50 -8.21
CA ALA A 105 4.09 2.91 -9.07
C ALA A 105 3.61 2.64 -10.50
N GLY A 106 2.32 2.82 -10.81
CA GLY A 106 1.75 2.47 -12.11
C GLY A 106 1.77 0.98 -12.43
N VAL A 107 2.04 0.13 -11.42
CA VAL A 107 2.04 -1.34 -11.53
C VAL A 107 0.68 -1.85 -11.10
N LEU A 108 0.06 -2.68 -11.93
CA LEU A 108 -1.27 -3.21 -11.66
C LEU A 108 -1.22 -4.74 -11.47
N LEU A 109 -1.51 -5.17 -10.25
CA LEU A 109 -1.61 -6.58 -9.85
C LEU A 109 -2.99 -7.16 -10.22
N ALA A 110 -3.24 -7.20 -11.52
CA ALA A 110 -4.49 -7.69 -12.11
C ALA A 110 -4.23 -8.44 -13.42
N SER A 111 -5.24 -9.16 -13.90
CA SER A 111 -5.29 -9.70 -15.26
C SER A 111 -6.67 -9.49 -15.84
N SER A 112 -6.82 -9.54 -17.16
CA SER A 112 -8.14 -9.67 -17.79
C SER A 112 -8.90 -10.88 -17.25
N LEU A 113 -10.23 -10.88 -17.36
CA LEU A 113 -11.05 -12.03 -16.91
C LEU A 113 -10.71 -13.36 -17.59
N ASP A 114 -10.12 -13.33 -18.80
CA ASP A 114 -9.62 -14.51 -19.51
C ASP A 114 -8.19 -14.93 -19.09
N GLY A 115 -7.59 -14.23 -18.13
CA GLY A 115 -6.24 -14.47 -17.62
C GLY A 115 -5.12 -13.78 -18.42
N SER A 116 -5.43 -13.06 -19.50
CA SER A 116 -4.42 -12.31 -20.26
C SER A 116 -3.82 -11.15 -19.45
N PRO A 117 -2.54 -10.81 -19.68
CA PRO A 117 -1.89 -9.69 -18.99
C PRO A 117 -2.53 -8.36 -19.37
N VAL A 118 -2.49 -7.41 -18.43
CA VAL A 118 -2.92 -6.02 -18.63
C VAL A 118 -1.71 -5.13 -18.93
N ASP A 119 -1.92 -4.08 -19.74
CA ASP A 119 -0.92 -3.04 -20.01
C ASP A 119 -1.30 -1.75 -19.27
N PRO A 120 -0.85 -1.53 -18.02
CA PRO A 120 -1.21 -0.35 -17.25
C PRO A 120 -0.52 0.93 -17.73
N ALA A 121 0.37 0.87 -18.74
CA ALA A 121 0.99 2.06 -19.33
C ALA A 121 0.10 2.73 -20.39
N SER A 122 -1.02 2.12 -20.78
CA SER A 122 -1.94 2.71 -21.75
C SER A 122 -2.59 4.00 -21.21
N ALA A 123 -2.94 4.92 -22.11
CA ALA A 123 -3.59 6.19 -21.74
C ALA A 123 -4.92 5.99 -21.00
N GLN A 124 -5.59 4.87 -21.26
CA GLN A 124 -6.83 4.52 -20.60
C GLN A 124 -6.61 4.13 -19.13
N TRP A 125 -5.58 3.35 -18.84
CA TRP A 125 -5.22 2.99 -17.46
C TRP A 125 -4.66 4.18 -16.69
N GLU A 126 -3.86 5.03 -17.35
CA GLU A 126 -3.37 6.26 -16.73
C GLU A 126 -4.53 7.18 -16.30
N ALA A 127 -5.59 7.29 -17.12
CA ALA A 127 -6.79 8.05 -16.74
C ALA A 127 -7.52 7.44 -15.54
N ASP A 128 -7.63 6.12 -15.45
CA ASP A 128 -8.24 5.47 -14.28
C ASP A 128 -7.37 5.62 -13.03
N ARG A 129 -6.04 5.54 -13.16
CA ARG A 129 -5.09 5.78 -12.06
C ARG A 129 -5.30 7.17 -11.46
N LEU A 130 -5.40 8.19 -12.31
CA LEU A 130 -5.66 9.56 -11.89
C LEU A 130 -7.03 9.71 -11.23
N ALA A 131 -8.07 9.03 -11.74
CA ALA A 131 -9.40 9.03 -11.13
C ALA A 131 -9.42 8.36 -9.74
N LEU A 132 -8.63 7.29 -9.54
CA LEU A 132 -8.44 6.65 -8.23
C LEU A 132 -7.75 7.61 -7.24
N MET A 133 -6.64 8.22 -7.65
CA MET A 133 -5.93 9.22 -6.82
C MET A 133 -6.82 10.42 -6.46
N ALA A 134 -7.63 10.89 -7.40
CA ALA A 134 -8.61 11.95 -7.18
C ALA A 134 -9.84 11.51 -6.35
N ARG A 135 -9.94 10.20 -6.04
CA ARG A 135 -11.07 9.57 -5.33
C ARG A 135 -12.40 9.74 -6.05
N GLU A 136 -12.36 9.85 -7.37
CA GLU A 136 -13.52 9.95 -8.25
C GLU A 136 -14.07 8.57 -8.63
N ARG A 137 -13.24 7.53 -8.51
CA ARG A 137 -13.61 6.12 -8.68
C ARG A 137 -13.05 5.25 -7.57
N SER A 138 -13.68 4.11 -7.33
CA SER A 138 -13.13 3.02 -6.52
C SER A 138 -12.35 2.02 -7.38
N LEU A 139 -11.53 1.18 -6.73
CA LEU A 139 -10.80 0.11 -7.41
C LEU A 139 -11.75 -0.88 -8.09
N SER A 140 -12.84 -1.25 -7.41
CA SER A 140 -13.92 -2.11 -7.93
C SER A 140 -14.58 -1.53 -9.18
N GLU A 141 -14.90 -0.24 -9.19
CA GLU A 141 -15.49 0.42 -10.37
C GLU A 141 -14.54 0.37 -11.57
N VAL A 142 -13.26 0.65 -11.35
CA VAL A 142 -12.23 0.55 -12.40
C VAL A 142 -12.12 -0.89 -12.90
N PHE A 143 -12.07 -1.88 -12.01
CA PHE A 143 -11.89 -3.28 -12.37
C PHE A 143 -13.09 -3.84 -13.13
N ALA A 144 -14.30 -3.48 -12.71
CA ALA A 144 -15.54 -3.85 -13.39
C ALA A 144 -15.60 -3.24 -14.81
N ALA A 145 -15.31 -1.94 -14.93
CA ALA A 145 -15.32 -1.24 -16.22
C ALA A 145 -14.27 -1.78 -17.20
N ARG A 146 -13.13 -2.24 -16.67
CA ARG A 146 -12.02 -2.80 -17.47
C ARG A 146 -12.13 -4.30 -17.71
N GLN A 147 -13.10 -4.98 -17.09
CA GLN A 147 -13.25 -6.43 -17.17
C GLN A 147 -11.95 -7.15 -16.77
N VAL A 148 -11.42 -6.79 -15.60
CA VAL A 148 -10.23 -7.39 -15.00
C VAL A 148 -10.54 -8.02 -13.64
N THR A 149 -9.67 -8.92 -13.20
CA THR A 149 -9.71 -9.58 -11.88
C THR A 149 -8.49 -9.17 -11.07
N LEU A 150 -8.67 -8.97 -9.77
CA LEU A 150 -7.57 -8.78 -8.83
C LEU A 150 -6.81 -10.09 -8.68
N ARG A 151 -5.48 -10.01 -8.83
CA ARG A 151 -4.58 -11.15 -8.74
C ARG A 151 -3.91 -11.20 -7.36
N ALA A 152 -4.67 -11.63 -6.35
CA ALA A 152 -4.19 -11.77 -4.98
C ALA A 152 -3.10 -12.84 -4.87
N ASP A 153 -3.05 -13.80 -5.80
CA ASP A 153 -1.98 -14.78 -5.93
C ASP A 153 -0.64 -14.20 -6.40
N LEU A 154 -0.57 -12.93 -6.80
CA LEU A 154 0.69 -12.23 -7.05
C LEU A 154 1.30 -11.62 -5.77
N LEU A 155 0.50 -11.48 -4.71
CA LEU A 155 0.94 -10.98 -3.42
C LEU A 155 1.39 -12.12 -2.50
N ARG A 156 2.37 -11.85 -1.63
CA ARG A 156 2.74 -12.72 -0.52
C ARG A 156 2.81 -11.90 0.78
N PRO A 157 2.29 -12.41 1.91
CA PRO A 157 2.47 -11.74 3.19
C PRO A 157 3.96 -11.73 3.56
N TRP A 158 4.44 -10.61 4.09
CA TRP A 158 5.86 -10.43 4.40
C TRP A 158 6.10 -10.06 5.86
N ALA A 159 5.47 -8.98 6.31
CA ALA A 159 5.64 -8.48 7.67
C ALA A 159 4.39 -7.73 8.14
N HIS A 160 4.33 -7.45 9.45
CA HIS A 160 3.23 -6.71 10.07
C HIS A 160 3.82 -5.85 11.19
N TRP A 161 3.82 -4.52 10.99
CA TRP A 161 4.39 -3.58 11.94
C TRP A 161 3.35 -2.57 12.42
N ILE A 162 3.36 -2.28 13.71
CA ILE A 162 2.52 -1.26 14.33
C ILE A 162 3.44 -0.14 14.78
N THR A 163 3.11 1.10 14.41
CA THR A 163 3.87 2.28 14.83
C THR A 163 3.86 2.40 16.37
N PRO A 164 5.00 2.71 17.01
CA PRO A 164 5.08 2.85 18.47
C PRO A 164 4.04 3.82 19.06
N GLU A 165 3.63 3.58 20.30
CA GLU A 165 2.59 4.36 20.99
C GLU A 165 2.97 5.83 21.24
N ALA A 166 4.27 6.12 21.32
CA ALA A 166 4.79 7.48 21.50
C ALA A 166 4.60 8.36 20.25
N GLU A 167 4.34 7.77 19.08
CA GLU A 167 4.15 8.51 17.84
C GLU A 167 2.72 9.06 17.74
N PRO A 168 2.52 10.34 17.41
CA PRO A 168 1.19 10.95 17.31
C PRO A 168 0.40 10.45 16.09
N ARG A 169 1.09 9.95 15.06
CA ARG A 169 0.50 9.35 13.86
C ARG A 169 0.91 7.89 13.82
N ARG A 170 -0.07 7.01 14.00
CA ARG A 170 0.17 5.57 14.08
C ARG A 170 -0.49 4.84 12.94
N TYR A 171 0.23 3.85 12.43
CA TYR A 171 -0.24 2.91 11.43
C TYR A 171 -0.05 1.49 11.92
N ASP A 172 -1.01 0.65 11.55
CA ASP A 172 -0.98 -0.79 11.67
C ASP A 172 -0.80 -1.35 10.26
N THR A 173 0.46 -1.49 9.85
CA THR A 173 0.86 -1.70 8.46
C THR A 173 1.13 -3.16 8.19
N LYS A 174 0.43 -3.73 7.19
CA LYS A 174 0.70 -5.06 6.66
C LYS A 174 1.55 -4.91 5.40
N PHE A 175 2.69 -5.59 5.40
CA PHE A 175 3.63 -5.58 4.30
C PHE A 175 3.44 -6.82 3.44
N PHE A 176 3.43 -6.60 2.14
CA PHE A 176 3.35 -7.59 1.11
C PHE A 176 4.62 -7.56 0.27
N THR A 177 4.96 -8.68 -0.35
CA THR A 177 5.90 -8.72 -1.47
C THR A 177 5.15 -9.12 -2.73
N ALA A 178 5.57 -8.58 -3.87
CA ALA A 178 5.08 -8.98 -5.19
C ALA A 178 6.23 -8.91 -6.20
N ALA A 179 6.36 -9.93 -7.04
CA ALA A 179 7.18 -9.79 -8.24
C ALA A 179 6.45 -8.84 -9.21
N VAL A 180 7.18 -7.92 -9.85
CA VAL A 180 6.58 -7.05 -10.87
C VAL A 180 6.05 -7.94 -12.01
N PRO A 181 4.77 -7.79 -12.42
CA PRO A 181 4.22 -8.53 -13.54
C PRO A 181 5.02 -8.30 -14.81
N GLU A 182 5.22 -9.36 -15.60
CA GLU A 182 5.96 -9.30 -16.85
C GLU A 182 5.39 -8.21 -17.79
N GLY A 183 6.28 -7.40 -18.38
CA GLY A 183 5.92 -6.32 -19.29
C GLY A 183 5.51 -5.01 -18.61
N GLN A 184 5.45 -4.96 -17.27
CA GLN A 184 5.25 -3.72 -16.53
C GLN A 184 6.58 -3.19 -16.00
N GLU A 185 6.75 -1.87 -16.00
CA GLU A 185 7.87 -1.18 -15.34
C GLU A 185 7.29 -0.19 -14.33
N PRO A 186 7.71 -0.23 -13.06
CA PRO A 186 7.34 0.79 -12.08
C PRO A 186 7.80 2.18 -12.54
N ARG A 187 6.96 3.19 -12.29
CA ARG A 187 7.24 4.58 -12.64
C ARG A 187 7.01 5.47 -11.42
N ASP A 188 7.77 6.55 -11.33
CA ASP A 188 7.46 7.63 -10.39
C ASP A 188 6.37 8.53 -10.99
N VAL A 189 5.12 8.27 -10.61
CA VAL A 189 3.93 8.90 -11.21
C VAL A 189 2.97 9.50 -10.18
N SER A 190 3.30 9.42 -8.89
CA SER A 190 2.48 9.98 -7.81
C SER A 190 2.72 11.49 -7.62
N GLY A 191 3.91 11.99 -7.95
CA GLY A 191 4.36 13.33 -7.57
C GLY A 191 4.70 13.45 -6.08
N GLU A 192 4.66 12.34 -5.34
CA GLU A 192 4.97 12.25 -3.92
C GLU A 192 6.41 11.79 -3.65
N ALA A 193 7.10 11.31 -4.68
CA ALA A 193 8.53 11.00 -4.65
C ALA A 193 9.34 12.01 -5.46
N ASP A 194 10.60 12.25 -5.06
CA ASP A 194 11.58 13.01 -5.85
C ASP A 194 12.64 12.12 -6.51
N GLU A 195 12.73 10.85 -6.10
CA GLU A 195 13.55 9.81 -6.70
C GLU A 195 12.85 8.45 -6.58
N ALA A 196 13.02 7.60 -7.60
CA ALA A 196 12.64 6.19 -7.55
C ALA A 196 13.74 5.33 -8.17
N ALA A 197 14.05 4.20 -7.54
CA ALA A 197 15.14 3.34 -8.00
C ALA A 197 14.93 1.87 -7.61
N TRP A 198 15.46 1.01 -8.46
CA TRP A 198 15.73 -0.37 -8.13
C TRP A 198 17.00 -0.48 -7.30
N VAL A 199 16.91 -1.10 -6.13
CA VAL A 199 18.03 -1.29 -5.21
C VAL A 199 18.20 -2.76 -4.90
N ARG A 200 19.44 -3.22 -4.89
CA ARG A 200 19.78 -4.60 -4.55
C ARG A 200 19.46 -4.89 -3.08
N VAL A 201 18.85 -6.05 -2.82
CA VAL A 201 18.61 -6.59 -1.46
C VAL A 201 19.82 -7.41 -0.98
#